data_AF-A0A954S1Q4-F1
#
_entry.id   AF-A0A954S1Q4-F1
#
_cell.length_a   1.000
_cell.length_b   1.000
_cell.length_c   1.000
_cell.angle_alpha   90.00
_cell.angle_beta   90.00
_cell.angle_gamma   90.00
#
_symmetry.space_group_name_H-M   'P 1'
#
loop_
_entity.id
_entity.type
_entity.pdbx_description
1 polymer ?
#
loop_
_entity_poly.entity_id
_entity_poly.type
_entity_poly.pdbx_seq_one_letter_code
_entity_poly.pdbx_strand_id
1 'polypeptide(L)'
;GPLTGEATSIEQSALLGSLEAPFFTDRQRLETLFLATLSRPPTESERERLMPIITSSADAAERQRRLSDIVWAIFNGAEYSLNH
;
A
#
# COMPACT_ATOMS: atom_id res chain seq x y z
N GLY A 1 25.73 -9.82 -5.16
CA GLY A 1 24.89 -11.01 -4.91
C GLY A 1 23.44 -10.59 -5.05
N PRO A 2 22.58 -11.35 -5.72
CA PRO A 2 21.21 -10.94 -6.02
C PRO A 2 20.34 -11.22 -4.79
N LEU A 3 20.43 -10.37 -3.77
CA LEU A 3 19.62 -10.51 -2.56
C LEU A 3 18.79 -9.26 -2.25
N THR A 4 18.85 -8.23 -3.11
CA THR A 4 18.08 -6.99 -2.95
C THR A 4 17.01 -6.79 -4.02
N GLY A 5 16.87 -7.73 -4.98
CA GLY A 5 15.91 -7.62 -6.09
C GLY A 5 14.61 -8.42 -5.90
N GLU A 6 14.63 -9.51 -5.14
CA GLU A 6 13.47 -10.42 -5.06
C GLU A 6 12.47 -10.10 -3.95
N ALA A 7 12.83 -9.22 -3.00
CA ALA A 7 11.89 -8.72 -1.98
C ALA A 7 10.94 -7.63 -2.52
N THR A 8 11.20 -7.13 -3.74
CA THR A 8 10.58 -5.92 -4.32
C THR A 8 9.86 -6.17 -5.63
N SER A 9 9.51 -7.41 -5.98
CA SER A 9 8.40 -7.62 -6.93
C SER A 9 7.08 -7.38 -6.21
N ILE A 10 6.85 -6.13 -5.80
CA ILE A 10 5.57 -5.64 -5.28
C ILE A 10 4.45 -5.97 -6.29
N GLU A 11 4.75 -5.91 -7.60
CA GLU A 11 3.85 -6.34 -8.68
C GLU A 11 3.41 -7.82 -8.63
N GLN A 12 4.18 -8.71 -7.98
CA GLN A 12 3.83 -10.14 -7.82
C GLN A 12 3.51 -10.50 -6.36
N SER A 13 3.35 -9.51 -5.48
CA SER A 13 3.11 -9.76 -4.06
C SER A 13 1.74 -10.42 -3.86
N ALA A 14 1.74 -11.65 -3.32
CA ALA A 14 0.53 -12.38 -2.95
C ALA A 14 -0.37 -11.56 -2.00
N LEU A 15 0.22 -10.67 -1.20
CA LEU A 15 -0.52 -9.71 -0.38
C LEU A 15 -1.37 -8.77 -1.24
N LEU A 16 -0.78 -8.11 -2.25
CA LEU A 16 -1.53 -7.18 -3.09
C LEU A 16 -2.63 -7.87 -3.88
N GLY A 17 -2.37 -9.08 -4.38
CA GLY A 17 -3.40 -9.92 -5.00
C GLY A 17 -4.54 -10.27 -4.04
N SER A 18 -4.23 -10.54 -2.77
CA SER A 18 -5.27 -10.83 -1.76
C SER A 18 -6.15 -9.61 -1.44
N LEU A 19 -5.61 -8.39 -1.58
CA LEU A 19 -6.36 -7.15 -1.35
C LEU A 19 -7.39 -6.87 -2.45
N GLU A 20 -7.31 -7.52 -3.62
CA GLU A 20 -8.32 -7.36 -4.67
C GLU A 20 -9.66 -8.03 -4.33
N ALA A 21 -9.68 -8.89 -3.32
CA ALA A 21 -10.87 -9.66 -2.99
C ALA A 21 -12.08 -8.74 -2.71
N PRO A 22 -13.27 -9.06 -3.26
CA PRO A 22 -14.41 -8.15 -3.29
C PRO A 22 -15.02 -7.86 -1.91
N PHE A 23 -14.65 -8.62 -0.89
CA PHE A 23 -15.13 -8.43 0.49
C PHE A 23 -14.34 -7.37 1.27
N PHE A 24 -13.19 -6.91 0.76
CA PHE A 24 -12.51 -5.78 1.38
C PHE A 24 -13.15 -4.46 0.94
N THR A 25 -13.27 -3.52 1.88
CA THR A 25 -13.45 -2.09 1.58
C THR A 25 -12.10 -1.43 1.34
N ASP A 26 -12.06 -0.29 0.66
CA ASP A 26 -10.80 0.43 0.42
C ASP A 26 -10.11 0.85 1.72
N ARG A 27 -10.91 1.11 2.76
CA ARG A 27 -10.42 1.33 4.12
C ARG A 27 -9.68 0.12 4.67
N GLN A 28 -10.28 -1.07 4.57
CA GLN A 28 -9.66 -2.30 5.05
C GLN A 28 -8.43 -2.65 4.22
N ARG A 29 -8.44 -2.41 2.91
CA ARG A 29 -7.26 -2.62 2.05
C ARG A 29 -6.07 -1.79 2.54
N LEU A 30 -6.30 -0.51 2.80
CA LEU A 30 -5.27 0.38 3.32
C LEU A 30 -4.77 -0.06 4.70
N GLU A 31 -5.67 -0.46 5.61
CA GLU A 31 -5.29 -0.94 6.94
C GLU A 31 -4.48 -2.23 6.89
N THR A 32 -4.93 -3.22 6.11
CA THR A 32 -4.20 -4.48 5.91
C THR A 32 -2.83 -4.23 5.28
N LEU A 33 -2.73 -3.31 4.33
CA LEU A 33 -1.46 -2.92 3.71
C LEU A 33 -0.47 -2.36 4.75
N PHE A 34 -0.93 -1.45 5.60
CA PHE A 34 -0.12 -0.84 6.66
C PHE A 34 0.28 -1.85 7.73
N LEU A 35 -0.62 -2.75 8.13
CA LEU A 35 -0.30 -3.82 9.06
C LEU A 35 0.74 -4.79 8.48
N ALA A 36 0.63 -5.12 7.20
CA ALA A 36 1.56 -6.03 6.54
C ALA A 36 2.95 -5.40 6.28
N THR A 37 3.03 -4.08 6.12
CA THR A 37 4.29 -3.37 5.80
C THR A 37 4.97 -2.76 7.02
N LEU A 38 4.20 -2.14 7.92
CA LEU A 38 4.70 -1.38 9.08
C LEU A 38 4.29 -2.00 10.42
N SER A 39 3.56 -3.13 10.44
CA SER A 39 3.06 -3.77 11.67
C SER A 39 2.23 -2.85 12.58
N ARG A 40 1.63 -1.81 12.00
CA ARG A 40 0.72 -0.86 12.67
C ARG A 40 -0.39 -0.43 11.70
N PRO A 41 -1.56 0.00 12.20
CA PRO A 41 -2.54 0.67 11.35
C PRO A 41 -2.01 2.04 10.85
N PRO A 42 -2.58 2.58 9.76
CA PRO A 42 -2.30 3.95 9.35
C PRO A 42 -2.79 4.92 10.43
N THR A 43 -2.04 5.99 10.64
CA THR A 43 -2.49 7.17 11.40
C THR A 43 -3.62 7.88 10.65
N GLU A 44 -4.36 8.74 11.33
CA GLU A 44 -5.45 9.47 10.68
C GLU A 44 -4.95 10.37 9.55
N SER A 45 -3.83 11.06 9.74
CA SER A 45 -3.23 11.91 8.70
C SER A 45 -2.68 11.11 7.50
N GLU A 46 -2.24 9.87 7.69
CA GLU A 46 -1.87 8.99 6.57
C GLU A 46 -3.13 8.51 5.84
N ARG A 47 -4.17 8.13 6.58
CA ARG A 47 -5.44 7.70 6.01
C ARG A 47 -6.08 8.79 5.16
N GLU A 48 -6.18 10.02 5.67
CA GLU A 48 -6.76 11.16 4.94
C GLU A 48 -6.01 11.45 3.63
N ARG A 49 -4.68 11.27 3.63
CA ARG A 49 -3.85 11.49 2.44
C ARG A 49 -3.92 10.36 1.42
N LEU A 50 -4.02 9.12 1.87
CA LEU A 50 -3.90 7.93 1.02
C LEU A 50 -5.26 7.36 0.56
N MET A 51 -6.33 7.57 1.32
CA MET A 51 -7.68 7.10 0.95
C MET A 51 -8.14 7.64 -0.42
N PRO A 52 -8.01 8.95 -0.73
CA PRO A 52 -8.44 9.50 -2.01
C PRO A 52 -7.72 8.86 -3.22
N ILE A 53 -6.49 8.42 -3.01
CA ILE A 53 -5.66 7.75 -4.01
C ILE A 53 -6.28 6.39 -4.36
N ILE A 54 -6.75 5.62 -3.38
CA ILE A 54 -7.34 4.29 -3.64
C ILE A 54 -8.78 4.41 -4.15
N THR A 55 -9.56 5.35 -3.61
CA THR A 55 -10.98 5.49 -3.96
C THR A 55 -11.21 6.08 -5.36
N SER A 56 -10.22 6.77 -5.93
CA SER A 56 -10.34 7.38 -7.27
C SER A 56 -9.95 6.41 -8.39
N SER A 57 -9.78 5.11 -8.12
CA SER A 57 -9.45 4.09 -9.12
C SER A 57 -10.71 3.62 -9.85
N ALA A 58 -10.65 3.56 -11.18
CA ALA A 58 -11.78 3.16 -12.02
C ALA A 58 -11.98 1.64 -12.08
N ASP A 59 -10.91 0.87 -11.92
CA ASP A 59 -10.94 -0.60 -11.97
C ASP A 59 -9.96 -1.26 -10.96
N ALA A 60 -10.03 -2.59 -10.88
CA ALA A 60 -9.22 -3.37 -9.95
C ALA A 60 -7.72 -3.28 -10.22
N ALA A 61 -7.32 -3.29 -11.50
CA ALA A 61 -5.92 -3.23 -11.91
C ALA A 61 -5.30 -1.86 -11.57
N GLU A 62 -6.05 -0.78 -11.78
CA GLU A 62 -5.64 0.56 -11.39
C GLU A 62 -5.54 0.68 -9.86
N ARG A 63 -6.49 0.12 -9.11
CA ARG A 63 -6.42 0.09 -7.64
C ARG A 63 -5.18 -0.67 -7.15
N GLN A 64 -4.87 -1.81 -7.75
CA GLN A 64 -3.68 -2.59 -7.41
C GLN A 64 -2.39 -1.79 -7.69
N ARG A 65 -2.30 -1.09 -8.83
CA ARG A 65 -1.17 -0.19 -9.13
C ARG A 65 -1.02 0.90 -8.07
N ARG A 66 -2.12 1.55 -7.69
CA ARG A 66 -2.08 2.61 -6.67
C ARG A 66 -1.70 2.06 -5.28
N LEU A 67 -2.14 0.86 -4.92
CA LEU A 67 -1.66 0.19 -3.70
C LEU A 67 -0.16 -0.10 -3.76
N SER A 68 0.35 -0.55 -4.91
CA SER A 68 1.80 -0.73 -5.13
C SER A 68 2.57 0.59 -4.98
N ASP A 69 2.06 1.68 -5.54
CA ASP A 69 2.66 3.02 -5.43
C ASP A 69 2.70 3.50 -3.98
N ILE A 70 1.66 3.22 -3.19
CA ILE A 70 1.61 3.52 -1.75
C ILE A 70 2.67 2.72 -0.99
N VAL A 71 2.83 1.42 -1.30
CA VAL A 71 3.91 0.62 -0.71
C VAL A 71 5.27 1.22 -1.04
N TRP A 72 5.52 1.52 -2.32
CA TRP A 72 6.74 2.18 -2.76
C TRP A 72 6.97 3.50 -2.01
N ALA A 73 5.94 4.33 -1.87
CA ALA A 73 6.02 5.61 -1.16
C ALA A 73 6.27 5.43 0.35
N ILE A 74 5.73 4.40 1.01
CA ILE A 74 5.99 4.11 2.43
C ILE A 74 7.43 3.65 2.64
N PHE A 75 7.92 2.74 1.79
CA PHE A 75 9.31 2.25 1.87
C PHE A 75 10.34 3.36 1.61
N ASN A 76 10.07 4.26 0.67
CA ASN A 76 10.98 5.37 0.33
C ASN A 76 10.73 6.63 1.18
N GLY A 77 9.54 6.77 1.75
CA GLY A 77 9.10 7.93 2.53
C GLY A 77 9.29 7.78 4.04
N ALA A 78 9.65 6.59 4.55
CA ALA A 78 10.06 6.39 5.94
C ALA A 78 11.26 7.29 6.32
N GLU A 79 12.06 7.73 5.35
CA GLU A 79 13.15 8.70 5.56
C GLU A 79 12.70 10.18 5.52
N TYR A 80 11.46 10.51 5.11
CA TYR A 80 11.01 11.90 4.94
C TYR A 80 9.75 12.30 5.75
N SER A 81 8.96 11.36 6.30
CA SER A 81 7.73 11.69 7.06
C SER A 81 7.89 11.80 8.59
N LEU A 82 9.11 11.71 9.14
CA LEU A 82 9.37 12.05 10.55
C LEU A 82 9.82 13.51 10.77
N ASN A 83 9.89 14.33 9.73
CA ASN A 83 10.19 15.76 9.86
C ASN A 83 9.20 16.62 9.05
N HIS A 84 8.10 17.02 9.68
CA HIS A 84 7.85 18.43 9.96
C HIS A 84 6.84 18.58 11.10
#